data_AF-A0A9Q4SXV1-F1
#
_entry.id   AF-A0A9Q4SXV1-F1
#
_cell.length_a   1.000
_cell.length_b   1.000
_cell.length_c   1.000
_cell.angle_alpha   90.00
_cell.angle_beta   90.00
_cell.angle_gamma   90.00
#
_symmetry.space_group_name_H-M   'P 1'
#
loop_
_entity.id
_entity.type
_entity.pdbx_description
1 polymer ?
#
loop_
_entity_poly.entity_id
_entity_poly.type
_entity_poly.pdbx_seq_one_letter_code
_entity_poly.pdbx_strand_id
1 'polypeptide(L)'
;MLNLNLPKLPDVISAEANEILMVTNADLREPANVTCWPVQKKFEDKLAAALKAQGYTMKRAHKIDEARGHGFISSQREGCDMFAAIDPDAPVIVLLTAWQYSHHIASSLAHHRGPILLLANFDGTWPGLVGMLCLAGTLTSLGKNYSRLWSENFDDTFFIDGLATWLKYGYVNHQLSYLKEVAPTHRVMATEAGEVGRKVGEYIIKNKEIIGLFDTFCMGMINGVFPQQAMIDIGMPIESLSQSALLVEMAKVPDALREECVQWYENNGMTFKFGTDDKTELTREQVKEQCAMMIAMARFVKRFGLTAVGVQYQQGLKDCCPASDFAEGAIGSTARFPLPDENGDIISPNTPIPCINEVDMGTAIPQTMLWRLLTSLGLPAETTLHDIRWGSEYQGTFYWDMEISGSVPFEHLKGGIKGATGYRQPPMFFPKGGSTIAGQGKAGRLLWARAHYQGTDVIMHIGTGMAVELPEAEFERRRRATNYEWPLLNCTLDGVTRDDLMAGHQSNHITVAYVDDDKLAFVLQAFVAQALTQGIQVKVAGDAINLL
;
A
#
# COMPACT_ATOMS: atom_id res chain seq x y z
N MET A 1 -6.74 -19.00 50.23
CA MET A 1 -7.28 -19.13 48.86
C MET A 1 -7.23 -17.76 48.23
N LEU A 2 -6.69 -17.66 47.01
CA LEU A 2 -6.74 -16.41 46.24
C LEU A 2 -8.07 -16.39 45.46
N ASN A 3 -8.77 -15.25 45.47
CA ASN A 3 -10.00 -15.08 44.69
C ASN A 3 -9.64 -14.43 43.34
N LEU A 4 -10.05 -15.07 42.26
CA LEU A 4 -9.93 -14.52 40.92
C LEU A 4 -11.08 -13.55 40.67
N ASN A 5 -10.77 -12.26 40.54
CA ASN A 5 -11.74 -11.20 40.28
C ASN A 5 -11.54 -10.67 38.85
N LEU A 6 -12.21 -11.29 37.87
CA LEU A 6 -12.25 -10.80 36.49
C LEU A 6 -13.51 -9.96 36.24
N PRO A 7 -13.48 -8.99 35.30
CA PRO A 7 -14.68 -8.32 34.82
C PRO A 7 -15.73 -9.30 34.32
N LYS A 8 -17.02 -8.96 34.45
CA LYS A 8 -18.11 -9.75 33.87
C LYS A 8 -17.94 -9.80 32.34
N LEU A 9 -18.00 -11.00 31.78
CA LEU A 9 -17.97 -11.19 30.33
C LEU A 9 -19.26 -10.67 29.66
N PRO A 10 -19.20 -10.18 28.42
CA PRO A 10 -20.38 -9.78 27.66
C PRO A 10 -21.26 -11.00 27.35
N ASP A 11 -22.53 -10.75 27.03
CA ASP A 11 -23.42 -11.79 26.53
C ASP A 11 -22.97 -12.23 25.13
N VAL A 12 -23.01 -13.54 24.87
CA VAL A 12 -22.49 -14.11 23.62
C VAL A 12 -23.45 -13.84 22.45
N ILE A 13 -22.90 -13.36 21.34
CA ILE A 13 -23.53 -13.18 20.04
C ILE A 13 -23.21 -14.43 19.20
N SER A 14 -24.14 -15.37 19.17
CA SER A 14 -24.11 -16.54 18.29
C SER A 14 -24.81 -16.27 16.96
N ALA A 15 -24.53 -17.12 15.97
CA ALA A 15 -25.33 -17.27 14.76
C ALA A 15 -26.28 -18.46 14.91
N GLU A 16 -27.56 -18.25 14.63
CA GLU A 16 -28.53 -19.34 14.51
C GLU A 16 -28.31 -20.17 13.24
N ALA A 17 -29.07 -21.27 13.07
CA ALA A 17 -29.07 -22.03 11.83
C ALA A 17 -29.44 -21.15 10.63
N ASN A 18 -28.62 -21.19 9.58
CA ASN A 18 -28.72 -20.32 8.39
C ASN A 18 -28.61 -18.82 8.69
N GLU A 19 -27.99 -18.42 9.80
CA GLU A 19 -27.65 -17.04 10.09
C GLU A 19 -26.13 -16.81 9.93
N ILE A 20 -25.75 -15.65 9.41
CA ILE A 20 -24.34 -15.26 9.22
C ILE A 20 -24.09 -13.95 9.97
N LEU A 21 -23.01 -13.91 10.75
CA LEU A 21 -22.59 -12.68 11.41
C LEU A 21 -21.86 -11.79 10.42
N MET A 22 -22.24 -10.51 10.39
CA MET A 22 -21.54 -9.49 9.62
C MET A 22 -20.85 -8.49 10.55
N VAL A 23 -19.58 -8.24 10.27
CA VAL A 23 -18.74 -7.22 10.91
C VAL A 23 -18.20 -6.27 9.85
N THR A 24 -17.85 -5.05 10.26
CA THR A 24 -17.23 -4.06 9.39
C THR A 24 -16.42 -3.09 10.22
N ASN A 25 -15.15 -2.94 9.89
CA ASN A 25 -14.26 -1.93 10.44
C ASN A 25 -13.83 -0.98 9.31
N ALA A 26 -13.43 0.23 9.68
CA ALA A 26 -12.92 1.20 8.74
C ALA A 26 -11.76 1.98 9.38
N ASP A 27 -11.69 3.27 9.07
CA ASP A 27 -10.65 4.18 9.48
C ASP A 27 -10.76 4.52 10.98
N LEU A 28 -9.68 4.98 11.58
CA LEU A 28 -9.71 5.58 12.93
C LEU A 28 -10.27 7.01 12.88
N ARG A 29 -10.18 7.68 11.73
CA ARG A 29 -10.61 9.07 11.53
C ARG A 29 -12.12 9.14 11.33
N GLU A 30 -12.82 9.78 12.27
CA GLU A 30 -14.28 10.00 12.17
C GLU A 30 -14.74 10.64 10.85
N PRO A 31 -14.09 11.68 10.30
CA PRO A 31 -14.54 12.27 9.04
C PRO A 31 -14.55 11.27 7.89
N ALA A 32 -13.54 10.39 7.81
CA ALA A 32 -13.48 9.35 6.80
C ALA A 32 -14.62 8.35 6.94
N ASN A 33 -14.91 7.92 8.17
CA ASN A 33 -15.99 6.97 8.46
C ASN A 33 -17.36 7.55 8.13
N VAL A 34 -17.63 8.81 8.50
CA VAL A 34 -18.90 9.49 8.19
C VAL A 34 -19.09 9.60 6.67
N THR A 35 -18.05 9.99 5.94
CA THR A 35 -18.11 10.11 4.48
C THR A 35 -18.35 8.76 3.79
N CYS A 36 -17.73 7.67 4.29
CA CYS A 36 -17.87 6.34 3.68
C CYS A 36 -19.11 5.55 4.17
N TRP A 37 -19.79 6.01 5.22
CA TRP A 37 -20.91 5.25 5.81
C TRP A 37 -22.07 4.96 4.85
N PRO A 38 -22.51 5.91 3.98
CA PRO A 38 -23.61 5.65 3.05
C PRO A 38 -23.34 4.49 2.09
N VAL A 39 -22.10 4.34 1.59
CA VAL A 39 -21.74 3.22 0.71
C VAL A 39 -21.75 1.90 1.47
N GLN A 40 -21.21 1.87 2.69
CA GLN A 40 -21.24 0.67 3.53
C GLN A 40 -22.68 0.21 3.78
N LYS A 41 -23.58 1.14 4.14
CA LYS A 41 -24.98 0.79 4.40
C LYS A 41 -25.67 0.23 3.15
N LYS A 42 -25.40 0.80 1.97
CA LYS A 42 -25.89 0.29 0.68
C LYS A 42 -25.44 -1.16 0.43
N PHE A 43 -24.18 -1.48 0.70
CA PHE A 43 -23.66 -2.84 0.49
C PHE A 43 -24.08 -3.83 1.59
N GLU A 44 -24.38 -3.36 2.80
CA GLU A 44 -25.03 -4.20 3.82
C GLU A 44 -26.42 -4.65 3.37
N ASP A 45 -27.22 -3.74 2.79
CA ASP A 45 -28.55 -4.07 2.30
C ASP A 45 -28.49 -5.03 1.09
N LYS A 46 -27.49 -4.84 0.20
CA LYS A 46 -27.22 -5.77 -0.90
C LYS A 46 -26.79 -7.15 -0.42
N LEU A 47 -25.88 -7.22 0.55
CA LEU A 47 -25.44 -8.49 1.14
C LEU A 47 -26.60 -9.21 1.83
N ALA A 48 -27.44 -8.49 2.56
CA ALA A 48 -28.64 -9.05 3.19
C ALA A 48 -29.59 -9.65 2.16
N ALA A 49 -29.79 -8.97 1.01
CA ALA A 49 -30.61 -9.48 -0.08
C ALA A 49 -30.00 -10.74 -0.73
N ALA A 50 -28.68 -10.74 -0.98
CA ALA A 50 -27.97 -11.88 -1.54
C ALA A 50 -28.02 -13.12 -0.62
N LEU A 51 -27.79 -12.94 0.68
CA LEU A 51 -27.92 -14.01 1.68
C LEU A 51 -29.35 -14.56 1.72
N LYS A 52 -30.36 -13.67 1.74
CA LYS A 52 -31.78 -14.06 1.74
C LYS A 52 -32.16 -14.87 0.50
N ALA A 53 -31.65 -14.50 -0.67
CA ALA A 53 -31.88 -15.23 -1.91
C ALA A 53 -31.33 -16.67 -1.87
N GLN A 54 -30.32 -16.91 -1.03
CA GLN A 54 -29.72 -18.23 -0.82
C GLN A 54 -30.21 -18.95 0.45
N GLY A 55 -31.24 -18.41 1.11
CA GLY A 55 -31.86 -19.05 2.29
C GLY A 55 -31.18 -18.73 3.63
N TYR A 56 -30.32 -17.71 3.68
CA TYR A 56 -29.63 -17.26 4.89
C TYR A 56 -30.11 -15.89 5.36
N THR A 57 -29.94 -15.59 6.65
CA THR A 57 -30.18 -14.26 7.22
C THR A 57 -28.88 -13.63 7.69
N MET A 58 -28.76 -12.30 7.55
CA MET A 58 -27.62 -11.54 8.05
C MET A 58 -27.92 -10.97 9.44
N LYS A 59 -26.98 -11.12 10.37
CA LYS A 59 -27.01 -10.48 11.69
C LYS A 59 -25.77 -9.61 11.87
N ARG A 60 -25.97 -8.30 12.04
CA ARG A 60 -24.87 -7.39 12.37
C ARG A 60 -24.39 -7.67 13.79
N ALA A 61 -23.10 -7.95 13.98
CA ALA A 61 -22.55 -8.32 15.28
C ALA A 61 -22.20 -7.12 16.19
N HIS A 62 -22.46 -5.89 15.72
CA HIS A 62 -22.25 -4.65 16.47
C HIS A 62 -23.31 -3.62 16.12
N LYS A 63 -23.50 -2.62 16.99
CA LYS A 63 -24.54 -1.60 16.81
C LYS A 63 -24.05 -0.48 15.89
N ILE A 64 -25.00 0.22 15.28
CA ILE A 64 -24.72 1.51 14.66
C ILE A 64 -24.70 2.56 15.77
N ASP A 65 -23.68 3.42 15.77
CA ASP A 65 -23.59 4.54 16.71
C ASP A 65 -24.22 5.78 16.07
N GLU A 66 -25.45 6.10 16.49
CA GLU A 66 -26.19 7.26 16.01
C GLU A 66 -25.48 8.59 16.32
N ALA A 67 -24.73 8.67 17.42
CA ALA A 67 -24.02 9.88 17.80
C ALA A 67 -22.79 10.12 16.91
N ARG A 68 -22.13 9.06 16.46
CA ARG A 68 -21.02 9.12 15.50
C ARG A 68 -21.48 9.21 14.04
N GLY A 69 -22.74 8.88 13.77
CA GLY A 69 -23.33 8.91 12.43
C GLY A 69 -22.87 7.76 11.53
N HIS A 70 -22.24 6.72 12.08
CA HIS A 70 -21.80 5.54 11.35
C HIS A 70 -21.78 4.29 12.22
N GLY A 71 -21.67 3.11 11.59
CA GLY A 71 -21.59 1.83 12.29
C GLY A 71 -20.23 1.16 12.27
N PHE A 72 -19.19 1.75 11.68
CA PHE A 72 -17.86 1.11 11.64
C PHE A 72 -17.22 0.93 13.02
N ILE A 73 -16.52 -0.18 13.18
CA ILE A 73 -15.50 -0.35 14.22
C ILE A 73 -14.28 0.51 13.85
N SER A 74 -13.87 1.41 14.73
CA SER A 74 -12.81 2.40 14.44
C SER A 74 -11.65 2.35 15.41
N SER A 75 -11.61 1.36 16.31
CA SER A 75 -10.47 1.15 17.20
C SER A 75 -10.25 -0.32 17.51
N GLN A 76 -9.03 -0.65 17.92
CA GLN A 76 -8.69 -1.99 18.36
C GLN A 76 -9.44 -2.41 19.63
N ARG A 77 -9.73 -1.49 20.56
CA ARG A 77 -10.50 -1.80 21.76
C ARG A 77 -11.93 -2.20 21.40
N GLU A 78 -12.58 -1.41 20.53
CA GLU A 78 -13.92 -1.72 20.03
C GLU A 78 -13.98 -3.07 19.33
N GLY A 79 -13.02 -3.35 18.44
CA GLY A 79 -12.94 -4.64 17.75
C GLY A 79 -12.74 -5.80 18.71
N CYS A 80 -11.83 -5.67 19.68
CA CYS A 80 -11.59 -6.69 20.70
C CYS A 80 -12.81 -6.93 21.61
N ASP A 81 -13.49 -5.87 22.07
CA ASP A 81 -14.70 -5.98 22.91
C ASP A 81 -15.84 -6.67 22.16
N MET A 82 -16.01 -6.33 20.89
CA MET A 82 -17.03 -6.93 20.04
C MET A 82 -16.75 -8.42 19.78
N PHE A 83 -15.52 -8.78 19.41
CA PHE A 83 -15.18 -10.19 19.19
C PHE A 83 -15.15 -11.01 20.49
N ALA A 84 -14.92 -10.39 21.65
CA ALA A 84 -15.08 -11.09 22.93
C ALA A 84 -16.53 -11.52 23.20
N ALA A 85 -17.51 -10.87 22.54
CA ALA A 85 -18.90 -11.26 22.57
C ALA A 85 -19.27 -12.23 21.44
N ILE A 86 -18.54 -12.27 20.32
CA ILE A 86 -18.87 -13.20 19.21
C ILE A 86 -18.57 -14.65 19.61
N ASP A 87 -19.49 -15.56 19.27
CA ASP A 87 -19.21 -16.99 19.32
C ASP A 87 -18.00 -17.32 18.42
N PRO A 88 -16.88 -17.82 18.99
CA PRO A 88 -15.65 -18.07 18.24
C PRO A 88 -15.81 -19.07 17.10
N ASP A 89 -16.87 -19.89 17.05
CA ASP A 89 -17.12 -20.84 15.97
C ASP A 89 -18.09 -20.32 14.90
N ALA A 90 -18.71 -19.14 15.11
CA ALA A 90 -19.71 -18.60 14.19
C ALA A 90 -19.11 -18.21 12.81
N PRO A 91 -19.88 -18.36 11.71
CA PRO A 91 -19.49 -17.84 10.41
C PRO A 91 -19.52 -16.32 10.40
N VAL A 92 -18.41 -15.70 9.97
CA VAL A 92 -18.26 -14.23 9.94
C VAL A 92 -17.94 -13.75 8.53
N ILE A 93 -18.72 -12.78 8.06
CA ILE A 93 -18.40 -11.95 6.89
C ILE A 93 -17.86 -10.61 7.37
N VAL A 94 -16.64 -10.26 6.97
CA VAL A 94 -16.08 -8.91 7.10
C VAL A 94 -16.42 -8.15 5.82
N LEU A 95 -17.39 -7.25 5.88
CA LEU A 95 -17.79 -6.42 4.75
C LEU A 95 -16.98 -5.12 4.73
N LEU A 96 -16.24 -4.91 3.65
CA LEU A 96 -15.25 -3.84 3.50
C LEU A 96 -15.59 -2.96 2.30
N THR A 97 -16.09 -1.74 2.57
CA THR A 97 -16.37 -0.75 1.51
C THR A 97 -15.63 0.56 1.67
N ALA A 98 -14.65 0.60 2.56
CA ALA A 98 -13.83 1.76 2.86
C ALA A 98 -12.41 1.31 3.20
N TRP A 99 -11.48 2.27 3.26
CA TRP A 99 -10.18 2.02 3.86
C TRP A 99 -10.38 1.66 5.33
N GLN A 100 -9.58 0.70 5.79
CA GLN A 100 -9.73 0.12 7.11
C GLN A 100 -8.38 -0.14 7.75
N TYR A 101 -8.32 -0.03 9.08
CA TYR A 101 -7.09 -0.34 9.80
C TYR A 101 -7.14 -1.78 10.29
N SER A 102 -6.37 -2.68 9.67
CA SER A 102 -6.47 -4.13 9.89
C SER A 102 -6.34 -4.51 11.36
N HIS A 103 -5.44 -3.85 12.09
CA HIS A 103 -5.23 -4.09 13.52
C HIS A 103 -6.47 -3.87 14.40
N HIS A 104 -7.52 -3.19 13.93
CA HIS A 104 -8.77 -3.03 14.69
C HIS A 104 -9.41 -4.38 15.00
N ILE A 105 -9.35 -5.34 14.07
CA ILE A 105 -10.03 -6.64 14.21
C ILE A 105 -9.10 -7.84 13.99
N ALA A 106 -7.92 -7.66 13.40
CA ALA A 106 -7.03 -8.76 13.03
C ALA A 106 -6.60 -9.61 14.23
N SER A 107 -6.32 -9.01 15.39
CA SER A 107 -5.94 -9.75 16.60
C SER A 107 -7.06 -10.70 17.06
N SER A 108 -8.31 -10.30 16.89
CA SER A 108 -9.45 -11.13 17.25
C SER A 108 -9.73 -12.20 16.19
N LEU A 109 -9.67 -11.83 14.91
CA LEU A 109 -9.84 -12.77 13.80
C LEU A 109 -8.77 -13.88 13.80
N ALA A 110 -7.55 -13.58 14.24
CA ALA A 110 -6.48 -14.57 14.39
C ALA A 110 -6.84 -15.71 15.37
N HIS A 111 -7.68 -15.43 16.37
CA HIS A 111 -8.15 -16.42 17.36
C HIS A 111 -9.55 -16.97 17.09
N HIS A 112 -10.30 -16.35 16.16
CA HIS A 112 -11.58 -16.86 15.70
C HIS A 112 -11.40 -18.27 15.09
N ARG A 113 -12.32 -19.20 15.34
CA ARG A 113 -12.24 -20.58 14.82
C ARG A 113 -13.18 -20.82 13.64
N GLY A 114 -14.31 -20.12 13.61
CA GLY A 114 -15.29 -20.19 12.54
C GLY A 114 -14.76 -19.71 11.19
N PRO A 115 -15.51 -19.98 10.10
CA PRO A 115 -15.13 -19.54 8.77
C PRO A 115 -15.21 -18.01 8.64
N ILE A 116 -14.23 -17.44 7.93
CA ILE A 116 -14.12 -16.00 7.68
C ILE A 116 -14.19 -15.76 6.18
N LEU A 117 -15.09 -14.86 5.76
CA LEU A 117 -15.12 -14.31 4.40
C LEU A 117 -14.82 -12.81 4.46
N LEU A 118 -13.76 -12.40 3.75
CA LEU A 118 -13.51 -11.01 3.45
C LEU A 118 -14.27 -10.65 2.17
N LEU A 119 -15.17 -9.67 2.25
CA LEU A 119 -16.02 -9.28 1.14
C LEU A 119 -15.86 -7.79 0.84
N ALA A 120 -15.48 -7.45 -0.38
CA ALA A 120 -15.27 -6.07 -0.82
C ALA A 120 -16.22 -5.66 -1.96
N ASN A 121 -16.56 -4.36 -2.02
CA ASN A 121 -17.07 -3.76 -3.24
C ASN A 121 -15.93 -3.55 -4.25
N PHE A 122 -16.21 -3.67 -5.55
CA PHE A 122 -15.27 -3.32 -6.62
C PHE A 122 -15.57 -1.92 -7.17
N ASP A 123 -15.18 -0.88 -6.42
CA ASP A 123 -15.50 0.53 -6.68
C ASP A 123 -14.23 1.38 -6.50
N GLY A 124 -13.94 2.29 -7.44
CA GLY A 124 -12.79 3.18 -7.32
C GLY A 124 -12.97 4.34 -6.34
N THR A 125 -14.22 4.74 -6.12
CA THR A 125 -14.56 5.92 -5.31
C THR A 125 -14.16 5.68 -3.86
N TRP A 126 -14.43 4.48 -3.35
CA TRP A 126 -14.26 4.11 -1.95
C TRP A 126 -13.27 2.95 -1.84
N PRO A 127 -12.20 3.08 -1.04
CA PRO A 127 -11.07 2.13 -1.03
C PRO A 127 -11.36 0.80 -0.28
N GLY A 128 -12.52 0.17 -0.52
CA GLY A 128 -12.87 -1.14 0.03
C GLY A 128 -11.98 -2.28 -0.48
N LEU A 129 -11.59 -2.24 -1.76
CA LEU A 129 -10.63 -3.19 -2.35
C LEU A 129 -9.26 -3.10 -1.65
N VAL A 130 -8.77 -1.88 -1.50
CA VAL A 130 -7.52 -1.56 -0.78
C VAL A 130 -7.60 -2.11 0.64
N GLY A 131 -8.69 -1.81 1.37
CA GLY A 131 -8.92 -2.31 2.72
C GLY A 131 -8.94 -3.84 2.81
N MET A 132 -9.59 -4.53 1.85
CA MET A 132 -9.66 -5.99 1.81
C MET A 132 -8.32 -6.64 1.55
N LEU A 133 -7.55 -6.14 0.58
CA LEU A 133 -6.22 -6.67 0.28
C LEU A 133 -5.24 -6.48 1.46
N CYS A 134 -5.33 -5.35 2.17
CA CYS A 134 -4.57 -5.10 3.39
C CYS A 134 -4.93 -6.11 4.51
N LEU A 135 -6.23 -6.33 4.77
CA LEU A 135 -6.65 -7.30 5.79
C LEU A 135 -6.28 -8.73 5.40
N ALA A 136 -6.38 -9.06 4.11
CA ALA A 136 -6.03 -10.39 3.64
C ALA A 136 -4.53 -10.67 3.78
N GLY A 137 -3.65 -9.75 3.38
CA GLY A 137 -2.22 -9.84 3.64
C GLY A 137 -1.89 -9.92 5.13
N THR A 138 -2.64 -9.19 5.96
CA THR A 138 -2.52 -9.22 7.42
C THR A 138 -2.87 -10.60 7.98
N LEU A 139 -4.00 -11.19 7.60
CA LEU A 139 -4.41 -12.51 8.09
C LEU A 139 -3.46 -13.62 7.61
N THR A 140 -2.93 -13.51 6.38
CA THR A 140 -1.87 -14.42 5.90
C THR A 140 -0.63 -14.34 6.80
N SER A 141 -0.20 -13.11 7.13
CA SER A 141 0.97 -12.87 8.00
C SER A 141 0.77 -13.43 9.41
N LEU A 142 -0.48 -13.46 9.89
CA LEU A 142 -0.89 -14.02 11.17
C LEU A 142 -1.19 -15.53 11.11
N GLY A 143 -0.99 -16.19 9.97
CA GLY A 143 -1.27 -17.62 9.79
C GLY A 143 -2.76 -17.99 9.87
N LYS A 144 -3.66 -17.02 9.62
CA LYS A 144 -5.10 -17.21 9.71
C LYS A 144 -5.71 -17.42 8.32
N ASN A 145 -6.44 -18.53 8.17
CA ASN A 145 -7.20 -18.81 6.95
C ASN A 145 -8.44 -17.92 6.83
N TYR A 146 -8.74 -17.51 5.59
CA TYR A 146 -9.91 -16.73 5.20
C TYR A 146 -10.28 -17.03 3.74
N SER A 147 -11.49 -16.66 3.33
CA SER A 147 -11.92 -16.59 1.94
C SER A 147 -12.01 -15.14 1.48
N ARG A 148 -11.96 -14.91 0.17
CA ARG A 148 -12.14 -13.57 -0.43
C ARG A 148 -13.27 -13.63 -1.46
N LEU A 149 -14.12 -12.61 -1.48
CA LEU A 149 -15.00 -12.30 -2.61
C LEU A 149 -15.00 -10.79 -2.85
N TRP A 150 -15.26 -10.41 -4.09
CA TRP A 150 -15.40 -9.02 -4.50
C TRP A 150 -16.45 -8.93 -5.60
N SER A 151 -17.12 -7.80 -5.67
CA SER A 151 -18.06 -7.53 -6.76
C SER A 151 -18.43 -6.06 -6.79
N GLU A 152 -18.73 -5.56 -7.98
CA GLU A 152 -19.22 -4.19 -8.15
C GLU A 152 -20.60 -4.01 -7.50
N ASN A 153 -21.47 -5.02 -7.61
CA ASN A 153 -22.88 -4.86 -7.24
C ASN A 153 -23.52 -5.97 -6.41
N PHE A 154 -22.81 -7.06 -6.12
CA PHE A 154 -23.27 -8.27 -5.41
C PHE A 154 -24.39 -9.03 -6.15
N ASP A 155 -24.39 -8.95 -7.48
CA ASP A 155 -25.38 -9.55 -8.38
C ASP A 155 -24.77 -10.31 -9.56
N ASP A 156 -23.44 -10.30 -9.71
CA ASP A 156 -22.75 -11.07 -10.74
C ASP A 156 -22.59 -12.55 -10.35
N THR A 157 -22.44 -13.39 -11.37
CA THR A 157 -22.34 -14.84 -11.23
C THR A 157 -21.15 -15.27 -10.37
N PHE A 158 -20.00 -14.61 -10.50
CA PHE A 158 -18.80 -14.94 -9.71
C PHE A 158 -19.08 -14.76 -8.21
N PHE A 159 -19.69 -13.65 -7.82
CA PHE A 159 -20.08 -13.41 -6.43
C PHE A 159 -21.17 -14.37 -5.96
N ILE A 160 -22.24 -14.58 -6.72
CA ILE A 160 -23.37 -15.42 -6.31
C ILE A 160 -22.92 -16.87 -6.07
N ASP A 161 -22.17 -17.44 -7.02
CA ASP A 161 -21.69 -18.82 -6.94
C ASP A 161 -20.61 -18.98 -5.86
N GLY A 162 -19.75 -17.96 -5.70
CA GLY A 162 -18.77 -17.89 -4.64
C GLY A 162 -19.42 -17.85 -3.26
N LEU A 163 -20.44 -17.00 -3.07
CA LEU A 163 -21.18 -16.90 -1.81
C LEU A 163 -21.88 -18.24 -1.51
N ALA A 164 -22.50 -18.89 -2.50
CA ALA A 164 -23.14 -20.19 -2.33
C ALA A 164 -22.14 -21.27 -1.88
N THR A 165 -20.95 -21.26 -2.48
CA THR A 165 -19.86 -22.16 -2.11
C THR A 165 -19.40 -21.92 -0.67
N TRP A 166 -19.18 -20.66 -0.29
CA TRP A 166 -18.77 -20.30 1.07
C TRP A 166 -19.83 -20.67 2.11
N LEU A 167 -21.11 -20.39 1.85
CA LEU A 167 -22.22 -20.71 2.75
C LEU A 167 -22.36 -22.22 2.98
N LYS A 168 -22.09 -23.03 1.95
CA LYS A 168 -22.18 -24.49 2.02
C LYS A 168 -20.99 -25.15 2.71
N TYR A 169 -19.77 -24.66 2.45
CA TYR A 169 -18.54 -25.36 2.86
C TYR A 169 -17.71 -24.59 3.90
N GLY A 170 -18.01 -23.33 4.16
CA GLY A 170 -17.23 -22.44 5.02
C GLY A 170 -15.96 -21.88 4.36
N TYR A 171 -15.72 -22.18 3.08
CA TYR A 171 -14.56 -21.67 2.35
C TYR A 171 -14.83 -21.54 0.84
N VAL A 172 -14.09 -20.63 0.19
CA VAL A 172 -13.97 -20.50 -1.27
C VAL A 172 -12.49 -20.44 -1.62
N ASN A 173 -12.07 -21.26 -2.58
CA ASN A 173 -10.70 -21.30 -3.07
C ASN A 173 -10.63 -20.67 -4.46
N HIS A 174 -9.67 -19.78 -4.66
CA HIS A 174 -9.35 -19.22 -5.96
C HIS A 174 -8.16 -19.95 -6.57
N GLN A 175 -8.14 -20.05 -7.89
CA GLN A 175 -6.98 -20.60 -8.58
C GLN A 175 -5.83 -19.59 -8.55
N LEU A 176 -4.68 -19.98 -8.03
CA LEU A 176 -3.48 -19.12 -7.97
C LEU A 176 -2.42 -19.55 -8.99
N SER A 177 -2.86 -20.13 -10.11
CA SER A 177 -1.96 -20.74 -11.09
C SER A 177 -1.06 -19.73 -11.81
N TYR A 178 -1.43 -18.44 -11.79
CA TYR A 178 -0.60 -17.35 -12.30
C TYR A 178 0.67 -17.11 -11.47
N LEU A 179 0.69 -17.50 -10.18
CA LEU A 179 1.89 -17.41 -9.33
C LEU A 179 2.69 -18.71 -9.40
N LYS A 180 3.84 -18.67 -10.08
CA LYS A 180 4.74 -19.81 -10.25
C LYS A 180 5.93 -19.69 -9.30
N GLU A 181 6.09 -20.69 -8.43
CA GLU A 181 7.25 -20.77 -7.55
C GLU A 181 8.54 -20.97 -8.35
N VAL A 182 9.59 -20.24 -7.98
CA VAL A 182 10.93 -20.38 -8.57
C VAL A 182 11.84 -20.95 -7.50
N ALA A 183 12.27 -22.20 -7.69
CA ALA A 183 13.17 -22.86 -6.76
C ALA A 183 14.56 -22.19 -6.73
N PRO A 184 15.29 -22.21 -5.61
CA PRO A 184 16.68 -21.71 -5.53
C PRO A 184 17.65 -22.38 -6.51
N THR A 185 17.30 -23.57 -7.02
CA THR A 185 18.07 -24.31 -8.03
C THR A 185 17.63 -24.03 -9.48
N HIS A 186 16.75 -23.05 -9.70
CA HIS A 186 16.25 -22.73 -11.04
C HIS A 186 17.39 -22.30 -11.99
N ARG A 187 17.27 -22.61 -13.29
CA ARG A 187 18.29 -22.34 -14.31
C ARG A 187 18.69 -20.88 -14.43
N VAL A 188 17.79 -19.96 -14.04
CA VAL A 188 18.03 -18.51 -14.00
C VAL A 188 19.30 -18.17 -13.21
N MET A 189 19.63 -18.93 -12.16
CA MET A 189 20.81 -18.71 -11.33
C MET A 189 22.15 -18.89 -12.09
N ALA A 190 22.12 -19.59 -13.22
CA ALA A 190 23.28 -19.87 -14.07
C ALA A 190 23.36 -18.98 -15.32
N THR A 191 22.40 -18.08 -15.55
CA THR A 191 22.49 -17.11 -16.66
C THR A 191 23.44 -15.97 -16.31
N GLU A 192 23.86 -15.19 -17.31
CA GLU A 192 24.67 -13.98 -17.10
C GLU A 192 23.96 -12.97 -16.19
N ALA A 193 22.66 -12.74 -16.41
CA ALA A 193 21.81 -11.93 -15.56
C ALA A 193 21.72 -12.51 -14.13
N GLY A 194 21.58 -13.83 -14.01
CA GLY A 194 21.59 -14.52 -12.74
C GLY A 194 22.87 -14.31 -11.94
N GLU A 195 24.03 -14.35 -12.60
CA GLU A 195 25.31 -14.05 -11.94
C GLU A 195 25.36 -12.62 -11.41
N VAL A 196 24.86 -11.64 -12.16
CA VAL A 196 24.72 -10.25 -11.67
C VAL A 196 23.82 -10.21 -10.44
N GLY A 197 22.64 -10.84 -10.51
CA GLY A 197 21.70 -10.93 -9.39
C GLY A 197 22.33 -11.51 -8.13
N ARG A 198 23.06 -12.62 -8.26
CA ARG A 198 23.81 -13.23 -7.14
C ARG A 198 24.82 -12.29 -6.54
N LYS A 199 25.64 -11.61 -7.36
CA LYS A 199 26.64 -10.64 -6.88
C LYS A 199 25.99 -9.50 -6.10
N VAL A 200 24.85 -8.98 -6.58
CA VAL A 200 24.10 -7.93 -5.89
C VAL A 200 23.50 -8.46 -4.58
N GLY A 201 22.88 -9.64 -4.58
CA GLY A 201 22.33 -10.26 -3.38
C GLY A 201 23.38 -10.52 -2.30
N GLU A 202 24.53 -11.09 -2.69
CA GLU A 202 25.69 -11.29 -1.80
C GLU A 202 26.23 -9.96 -1.26
N TYR A 203 26.25 -8.91 -2.09
CA TYR A 203 26.63 -7.56 -1.66
C TYR A 203 25.70 -7.04 -0.57
N ILE A 204 24.37 -7.17 -0.74
CA ILE A 204 23.39 -6.73 0.26
C ILE A 204 23.54 -7.54 1.56
N ILE A 205 23.68 -8.86 1.48
CA ILE A 205 23.89 -9.70 2.67
C ILE A 205 25.18 -9.30 3.41
N LYS A 206 26.26 -8.98 2.70
CA LYS A 206 27.54 -8.63 3.32
C LYS A 206 27.57 -7.22 3.89
N ASN A 207 27.10 -6.23 3.12
CA ASN A 207 27.28 -4.81 3.43
C ASN A 207 26.05 -4.18 4.10
N LYS A 208 24.90 -4.85 4.00
CA LYS A 208 23.57 -4.40 4.45
C LYS A 208 23.05 -3.19 3.68
N GLU A 209 21.80 -3.25 3.26
CA GLU A 209 21.06 -2.06 2.83
C GLU A 209 20.16 -1.63 3.99
N ILE A 210 20.59 -0.61 4.74
CA ILE A 210 19.90 -0.17 5.95
C ILE A 210 18.68 0.68 5.55
N ILE A 211 17.51 0.34 6.07
CA ILE A 211 16.27 1.08 5.82
C ILE A 211 15.92 1.88 7.08
N GLY A 212 15.90 3.21 6.99
CA GLY A 212 15.49 4.06 8.12
C GLY A 212 14.01 4.40 8.06
N LEU A 213 13.26 4.07 9.11
CA LEU A 213 11.82 4.33 9.18
C LEU A 213 11.53 5.26 10.36
N PHE A 214 10.89 6.40 10.09
CA PHE A 214 10.40 7.32 11.12
C PHE A 214 9.10 6.79 11.71
N ASP A 215 9.23 6.20 12.89
CA ASP A 215 8.26 5.31 13.53
C ASP A 215 7.89 4.13 12.61
N THR A 216 7.03 3.22 13.09
CA THR A 216 6.60 2.03 12.34
C THR A 216 5.10 1.84 12.45
N PHE A 217 4.54 0.92 11.65
CA PHE A 217 3.14 0.50 11.75
C PHE A 217 2.13 1.62 11.39
N CYS A 218 2.21 2.10 10.15
CA CYS A 218 1.26 3.07 9.61
C CYS A 218 -0.17 2.47 9.54
N MET A 219 -1.14 3.19 10.07
CA MET A 219 -2.58 2.89 9.95
C MET A 219 -2.98 1.43 10.27
N GLY A 220 -2.23 0.74 11.14
CA GLY A 220 -2.55 -0.64 11.48
C GLY A 220 -2.32 -1.67 10.36
N MET A 221 -1.51 -1.36 9.36
CA MET A 221 -1.10 -2.26 8.27
C MET A 221 -0.10 -3.31 8.76
N ILE A 222 -0.60 -4.41 9.34
CA ILE A 222 0.25 -5.50 9.88
C ILE A 222 1.04 -6.19 8.75
N ASN A 223 0.46 -6.26 7.54
CA ASN A 223 1.11 -6.73 6.32
C ASN A 223 2.35 -5.90 5.91
N GLY A 224 2.52 -4.69 6.45
CA GLY A 224 3.66 -3.81 6.21
C GLY A 224 4.69 -3.77 7.34
N VAL A 225 4.52 -4.59 8.40
CA VAL A 225 5.44 -4.62 9.55
C VAL A 225 6.03 -6.02 9.69
N PHE A 226 7.23 -6.20 9.14
CA PHE A 226 7.90 -7.50 9.11
C PHE A 226 8.62 -7.77 10.43
N PRO A 227 8.74 -9.04 10.86
CA PRO A 227 9.61 -9.39 11.97
C PRO A 227 11.05 -8.96 11.70
N GLN A 228 11.73 -8.44 12.72
CA GLN A 228 13.12 -7.98 12.58
C GLN A 228 14.05 -9.10 12.06
N GLN A 229 13.84 -10.34 12.51
CA GLN A 229 14.59 -11.50 12.02
C GLN A 229 14.48 -11.64 10.49
N ALA A 230 13.28 -11.49 9.93
CA ALA A 230 13.04 -11.58 8.49
C ALA A 230 13.83 -10.50 7.71
N MET A 231 13.84 -9.27 8.22
CA MET A 231 14.59 -8.14 7.63
C MET A 231 16.11 -8.34 7.73
N ILE A 232 16.60 -8.86 8.86
CA ILE A 232 18.03 -9.11 9.12
C ILE A 232 18.55 -10.24 8.21
N ASP A 233 17.79 -11.32 8.07
CA ASP A 233 18.18 -12.51 7.31
C ASP A 233 18.37 -12.22 5.83
N ILE A 234 17.53 -11.33 5.26
CA ILE A 234 17.66 -10.88 3.88
C ILE A 234 18.70 -9.77 3.70
N GLY A 235 19.37 -9.33 4.76
CA GLY A 235 20.42 -8.31 4.72
C GLY A 235 19.93 -6.86 4.69
N MET A 236 18.70 -6.60 5.14
CA MET A 236 18.06 -5.28 5.06
C MET A 236 17.53 -4.83 6.43
N PRO A 237 18.40 -4.62 7.44
CA PRO A 237 17.98 -4.27 8.78
C PRO A 237 17.30 -2.89 8.82
N ILE A 238 16.39 -2.73 9.80
CA ILE A 238 15.68 -1.47 10.03
C ILE A 238 16.46 -0.59 11.02
N GLU A 239 16.75 0.65 10.62
CA GLU A 239 17.13 1.72 11.52
C GLU A 239 15.85 2.42 12.03
N SER A 240 15.64 2.41 13.34
CA SER A 240 14.44 2.98 13.95
C SER A 240 14.64 4.46 14.22
N LEU A 241 13.91 5.30 13.50
CA LEU A 241 13.95 6.75 13.63
C LEU A 241 12.66 7.24 14.30
N SER A 242 12.67 8.45 14.86
CA SER A 242 11.47 9.03 15.48
C SER A 242 10.93 10.20 14.67
N GLN A 243 9.62 10.22 14.41
CA GLN A 243 8.96 11.36 13.77
C GLN A 243 9.12 12.66 14.55
N SER A 244 9.26 12.59 15.89
CA SER A 244 9.57 13.77 16.71
C SER A 244 10.95 14.38 16.38
N ALA A 245 11.94 13.53 16.09
CA ALA A 245 13.27 13.98 15.68
C ALA A 245 13.24 14.57 14.26
N LEU A 246 12.37 14.07 13.39
CA LEU A 246 12.12 14.64 12.06
C LEU A 246 11.60 16.08 12.17
N LEU A 247 10.60 16.34 13.03
CA LEU A 247 10.09 17.70 13.28
C LEU A 247 11.17 18.65 13.79
N VAL A 248 12.02 18.18 14.72
CA VAL A 248 13.15 18.97 15.23
C VAL A 248 14.14 19.30 14.12
N GLU A 249 14.42 18.36 13.23
CA GLU A 249 15.33 18.58 12.11
C GLU A 249 14.73 19.50 11.05
N MET A 250 13.44 19.36 10.73
CA MET A 250 12.69 20.29 9.87
C MET A 250 12.81 21.73 10.38
N ALA A 251 12.66 21.95 11.69
CA ALA A 251 12.76 23.27 12.31
C ALA A 251 14.13 23.94 12.13
N LYS A 252 15.21 23.16 11.89
CA LYS A 252 16.55 23.69 11.62
C LYS A 252 16.75 24.13 10.17
N VAL A 253 15.87 23.75 9.24
CA VAL A 253 15.97 24.15 7.83
C VAL A 253 15.59 25.64 7.72
N PRO A 254 16.51 26.53 7.31
CA PRO A 254 16.23 27.97 7.21
C PRO A 254 15.11 28.27 6.22
N ASP A 255 14.30 29.29 6.51
CA ASP A 255 13.16 29.67 5.66
C ASP A 255 13.56 29.99 4.21
N ALA A 256 14.69 30.68 4.03
CA ALA A 256 15.24 31.01 2.71
C ALA A 256 15.53 29.75 1.86
N LEU A 257 16.01 28.68 2.49
CA LEU A 257 16.29 27.42 1.80
C LEU A 257 14.99 26.67 1.44
N ARG A 258 13.96 26.77 2.30
CA ARG A 258 12.63 26.22 1.99
C ARG A 258 12.03 26.92 0.77
N GLU A 259 12.12 28.25 0.74
CA GLU A 259 11.63 29.07 -0.37
C GLU A 259 12.41 28.81 -1.66
N GLU A 260 13.74 28.70 -1.58
CA GLU A 260 14.59 28.33 -2.72
C GLU A 260 14.18 26.98 -3.31
N CYS A 261 13.89 26.00 -2.44
CA CYS A 261 13.42 24.69 -2.85
C CYS A 261 12.08 24.78 -3.60
N VAL A 262 11.08 25.50 -3.07
CA VAL A 262 9.80 25.70 -3.77
C VAL A 262 10.01 26.36 -5.13
N GLN A 263 10.78 27.45 -5.16
CA GLN A 263 11.06 28.21 -6.39
C GLN A 263 11.79 27.35 -7.43
N TRP A 264 12.66 26.43 -7.00
CA TRP A 264 13.33 25.50 -7.90
C TRP A 264 12.32 24.61 -8.64
N TYR A 265 11.31 24.07 -7.97
CA TYR A 265 10.29 23.25 -8.62
C TYR A 265 9.40 24.06 -9.56
N GLU A 266 9.01 25.28 -9.18
CA GLU A 266 8.29 26.19 -10.08
C GLU A 266 9.11 26.55 -11.34
N ASN A 267 10.40 26.85 -11.16
CA ASN A 267 11.32 27.15 -12.26
C ASN A 267 11.54 25.96 -13.19
N ASN A 268 11.45 24.73 -12.65
CA ASN A 268 11.49 23.50 -13.42
C ASN A 268 10.11 23.08 -13.98
N GLY A 269 9.08 23.90 -13.74
CA GLY A 269 7.78 23.85 -14.39
C GLY A 269 6.70 23.08 -13.63
N MET A 270 6.92 22.76 -12.36
CA MET A 270 5.84 22.21 -11.52
C MET A 270 4.75 23.27 -11.31
N THR A 271 3.49 22.86 -11.41
CA THR A 271 2.36 23.75 -11.15
C THR A 271 1.80 23.49 -9.75
N PHE A 272 1.89 24.47 -8.85
CA PHE A 272 1.19 24.39 -7.55
C PHE A 272 -0.14 25.15 -7.62
N LYS A 273 -1.23 24.54 -7.15
CA LYS A 273 -2.57 25.16 -7.08
C LYS A 273 -2.71 25.98 -5.79
N PHE A 274 -1.92 27.05 -5.68
CA PHE A 274 -1.94 27.89 -4.50
C PHE A 274 -3.25 28.66 -4.32
N GLY A 275 -3.72 28.70 -3.08
CA GLY A 275 -4.76 29.58 -2.57
C GLY A 275 -4.30 30.25 -1.28
N THR A 276 -5.25 30.65 -0.44
CA THR A 276 -5.03 31.45 0.77
C THR A 276 -5.55 30.81 2.05
N ASP A 277 -6.47 29.83 1.97
CA ASP A 277 -7.01 29.11 3.12
C ASP A 277 -6.41 27.69 3.22
N ASP A 278 -5.52 27.45 4.17
CA ASP A 278 -4.84 26.15 4.35
C ASP A 278 -5.78 24.97 4.69
N LYS A 279 -7.01 25.26 5.11
CA LYS A 279 -8.04 24.25 5.37
C LYS A 279 -8.66 23.68 4.11
N THR A 280 -8.71 24.45 3.03
CA THR A 280 -9.45 24.09 1.81
C THR A 280 -8.62 24.18 0.54
N GLU A 281 -7.54 24.96 0.56
CA GLU A 281 -6.64 25.24 -0.56
C GLU A 281 -5.19 24.90 -0.18
N LEU A 282 -4.34 24.70 -1.18
CA LEU A 282 -2.91 24.49 -0.96
C LEU A 282 -2.26 25.85 -0.73
N THR A 283 -1.41 25.99 0.28
CA THR A 283 -0.66 27.23 0.52
C THR A 283 0.84 27.03 0.31
N ARG A 284 1.54 28.11 -0.03
CA ARG A 284 3.01 28.08 -0.18
C ARG A 284 3.71 27.66 1.10
N GLU A 285 3.21 28.09 2.27
CA GLU A 285 3.78 27.69 3.56
C GLU A 285 3.70 26.17 3.78
N GLN A 286 2.61 25.51 3.36
CA GLN A 286 2.52 24.06 3.40
C GLN A 286 3.64 23.40 2.56
N VAL A 287 3.90 23.91 1.37
CA VAL A 287 4.95 23.36 0.48
C VAL A 287 6.36 23.66 1.01
N LYS A 288 6.59 24.84 1.58
CA LYS A 288 7.86 25.17 2.26
C LYS A 288 8.15 24.22 3.42
N GLU A 289 7.13 23.83 4.18
CA GLU A 289 7.28 22.85 5.26
C GLU A 289 7.56 21.44 4.73
N GLN A 290 6.95 21.03 3.62
CA GLN A 290 7.30 19.79 2.92
C GLN A 290 8.73 19.81 2.37
N CYS A 291 9.21 20.95 1.85
CA CYS A 291 10.61 21.12 1.46
C CYS A 291 11.57 20.95 2.64
N ALA A 292 11.20 21.47 3.82
CA ALA A 292 11.96 21.25 5.05
C ALA A 292 12.00 19.77 5.44
N MET A 293 10.89 19.05 5.30
CA MET A 293 10.82 17.61 5.55
C MET A 293 11.75 16.82 4.62
N MET A 294 11.70 17.11 3.31
CA MET A 294 12.56 16.47 2.31
C MET A 294 14.05 16.64 2.64
N ILE A 295 14.48 17.86 2.97
CA ILE A 295 15.86 18.17 3.34
C ILE A 295 16.25 17.46 4.65
N ALA A 296 15.36 17.48 5.65
CA ALA A 296 15.58 16.81 6.92
C ALA A 296 15.74 15.30 6.74
N MET A 297 14.89 14.64 5.94
CA MET A 297 14.99 13.23 5.61
C MET A 297 16.35 12.89 4.97
N ALA A 298 16.80 13.69 4.00
CA ALA A 298 18.10 13.48 3.37
C ALA A 298 19.28 13.62 4.34
N ARG A 299 19.20 14.55 5.30
CA ARG A 299 20.20 14.66 6.37
C ARG A 299 20.25 13.40 7.24
N PHE A 300 19.11 12.80 7.56
CA PHE A 300 19.08 11.52 8.26
C PHE A 300 19.69 10.39 7.42
N VAL A 301 19.41 10.37 6.11
CA VAL A 301 20.03 9.42 5.17
C VAL A 301 21.56 9.49 5.24
N LYS A 302 22.14 10.69 5.14
CA LYS A 302 23.60 10.87 5.28
C LYS A 302 24.10 10.52 6.69
N ARG A 303 23.42 11.00 7.73
CA ARG A 303 23.86 10.88 9.14
C ARG A 303 23.90 9.42 9.62
N PHE A 304 22.95 8.60 9.18
CA PHE A 304 22.82 7.20 9.60
C PHE A 304 23.33 6.21 8.54
N GLY A 305 23.78 6.69 7.38
CA GLY A 305 24.24 5.82 6.29
C GLY A 305 23.12 4.94 5.71
N LEU A 306 21.93 5.52 5.57
CA LEU A 306 20.74 4.79 5.11
C LEU A 306 20.77 4.59 3.59
N THR A 307 20.23 3.47 3.14
CA THR A 307 19.95 3.25 1.72
C THR A 307 18.59 3.81 1.36
N ALA A 308 17.57 3.57 2.20
CA ALA A 308 16.20 4.01 2.00
C ALA A 308 15.67 4.69 3.25
N VAL A 309 14.68 5.57 3.08
CA VAL A 309 14.03 6.29 4.19
C VAL A 309 12.52 6.26 4.04
N GLY A 310 11.77 6.12 5.13
CA GLY A 310 10.31 6.15 5.11
C GLY A 310 9.75 6.96 6.26
N VAL A 311 8.61 7.63 6.03
CA VAL A 311 7.90 8.39 7.06
C VAL A 311 6.55 7.74 7.29
N GLN A 312 6.23 7.39 8.55
CA GLN A 312 4.92 6.81 8.85
C GLN A 312 3.83 7.82 8.50
N TYR A 313 4.05 9.08 8.91
CA TYR A 313 3.21 10.26 8.81
C TYR A 313 1.81 10.07 9.42
N GLN A 314 1.02 9.16 8.87
CA GLN A 314 -0.30 8.76 9.34
C GLN A 314 -0.17 7.78 10.54
N GLN A 315 -0.64 8.08 11.74
CA GLN A 315 -1.47 9.22 12.16
C GLN A 315 -0.72 10.24 13.03
N GLY A 316 0.55 10.00 13.38
CA GLY A 316 1.30 10.84 14.31
C GLY A 316 1.54 12.27 13.81
N LEU A 317 2.14 12.44 12.63
CA LEU A 317 2.52 13.76 12.10
C LEU A 317 1.37 14.55 11.48
N LYS A 318 0.24 13.90 11.13
CA LYS A 318 -0.88 14.56 10.44
C LYS A 318 -1.44 15.78 11.19
N ASP A 319 -1.29 15.79 12.51
CA ASP A 319 -1.77 16.86 13.39
C ASP A 319 -0.66 17.88 13.71
N CYS A 320 0.58 17.61 13.30
CA CYS A 320 1.77 18.41 13.57
C CYS A 320 2.23 19.24 12.37
N CYS A 321 2.25 18.66 11.17
CA CYS A 321 2.75 19.30 9.95
C CYS A 321 1.91 18.90 8.72
N PRO A 322 2.06 19.62 7.59
CA PRO A 322 1.51 19.22 6.30
C PRO A 322 1.99 17.82 5.89
N ALA A 323 1.22 17.21 4.99
CA ALA A 323 1.43 15.86 4.53
C ALA A 323 2.78 15.64 3.88
N SER A 324 3.36 14.46 4.06
CA SER A 324 4.72 14.15 3.61
C SER A 324 4.82 13.93 2.09
N ASP A 325 3.71 13.91 1.37
CA ASP A 325 3.61 13.47 -0.02
C ASP A 325 4.60 14.12 -0.99
N PHE A 326 4.64 15.45 -1.01
CA PHE A 326 5.59 16.16 -1.85
C PHE A 326 7.03 15.80 -1.49
N ALA A 327 7.35 15.74 -0.19
CA ALA A 327 8.69 15.41 0.29
C ALA A 327 9.11 13.99 -0.11
N GLU A 328 8.21 13.02 0.05
CA GLU A 328 8.46 11.60 -0.22
C GLU A 328 8.59 11.29 -1.71
N GLY A 329 7.74 11.86 -2.55
CA GLY A 329 7.84 11.65 -4.00
C GLY A 329 9.07 12.37 -4.58
N ALA A 330 9.33 13.60 -4.12
CA ALA A 330 10.47 14.38 -4.60
C ALA A 330 11.82 13.80 -4.18
N ILE A 331 11.97 13.29 -2.93
CA ILE A 331 13.23 12.67 -2.50
C ILE A 331 13.53 11.37 -3.28
N GLY A 332 12.48 10.64 -3.68
CA GLY A 332 12.55 9.45 -4.54
C GLY A 332 12.85 9.74 -6.02
N SER A 333 12.89 11.02 -6.42
CA SER A 333 13.18 11.44 -7.80
C SER A 333 14.66 11.70 -8.00
N THR A 334 15.21 11.40 -9.18
CA THR A 334 16.55 11.85 -9.56
C THR A 334 16.56 13.35 -9.88
N ALA A 335 15.52 13.81 -10.59
CA ALA A 335 15.25 15.20 -10.91
C ALA A 335 14.58 15.90 -9.72
N ARG A 336 15.40 16.28 -8.74
CA ARG A 336 14.96 16.98 -7.51
C ARG A 336 15.86 18.15 -7.15
N PHE A 337 15.36 19.01 -6.26
CA PHE A 337 16.16 20.08 -5.65
C PHE A 337 17.43 19.51 -5.02
N PRO A 338 18.62 20.10 -5.24
CA PRO A 338 19.85 19.68 -4.57
C PRO A 338 19.69 19.72 -3.05
N LEU A 339 19.88 18.59 -2.36
CA LEU A 339 19.60 18.48 -0.92
C LEU A 339 20.88 18.76 -0.12
N PRO A 340 21.04 19.92 0.53
CA PRO A 340 22.23 20.22 1.30
C PRO A 340 22.19 19.57 2.69
N ASP A 341 23.35 19.14 3.16
CA ASP A 341 23.56 18.84 4.57
C ASP A 341 23.65 20.13 5.42
N GLU A 342 24.09 20.01 6.67
CA GLU A 342 24.27 21.16 7.57
C GLU A 342 25.43 22.09 7.16
N ASN A 343 26.38 21.61 6.36
CA ASN A 343 27.55 22.36 5.86
C ASN A 343 27.35 22.89 4.44
N GLY A 344 26.27 22.51 3.75
CA GLY A 344 25.99 22.86 2.36
C GLY A 344 26.45 21.83 1.33
N ASP A 345 27.00 20.69 1.75
CA ASP A 345 27.38 19.61 0.84
C ASP A 345 26.13 18.90 0.31
N ILE A 346 26.07 18.68 -0.99
CA ILE A 346 24.91 18.04 -1.63
C ILE A 346 24.90 16.53 -1.36
N ILE A 347 23.77 16.05 -0.83
CA ILE A 347 23.51 14.65 -0.50
C ILE A 347 22.98 13.92 -1.73
N SER A 348 23.61 12.79 -2.07
CA SER A 348 23.22 11.90 -3.17
C SER A 348 22.95 12.62 -4.50
N PRO A 349 23.90 13.41 -5.02
CA PRO A 349 23.69 14.19 -6.24
C PRO A 349 23.35 13.26 -7.42
N ASN A 350 22.27 13.59 -8.14
CA ASN A 350 21.79 12.83 -9.31
C ASN A 350 21.51 11.35 -9.05
N THR A 351 21.20 10.95 -7.82
CA THR A 351 20.82 9.57 -7.46
C THR A 351 19.56 9.63 -6.60
N PRO A 352 18.49 8.89 -6.91
CA PRO A 352 17.27 8.91 -6.11
C PRO A 352 17.54 8.28 -4.74
N ILE A 353 16.85 8.74 -3.70
CA ILE A 353 16.83 8.08 -2.40
C ILE A 353 15.50 7.32 -2.31
N PRO A 354 15.49 5.98 -2.30
CA PRO A 354 14.25 5.21 -2.18
C PRO A 354 13.43 5.67 -0.98
N CYS A 355 12.18 6.04 -1.23
CA CYS A 355 11.26 6.53 -0.22
C CYS A 355 10.17 5.49 0.08
N ILE A 356 10.06 5.10 1.34
CA ILE A 356 9.13 4.08 1.80
C ILE A 356 7.89 4.74 2.39
N ASN A 357 6.96 5.10 1.51
CA ASN A 357 5.65 5.59 1.90
C ASN A 357 4.99 4.69 2.93
N GLU A 358 4.41 5.32 3.93
CA GLU A 358 3.66 4.66 5.00
C GLU A 358 4.48 3.61 5.76
N VAL A 359 5.82 3.71 5.70
CA VAL A 359 6.78 2.79 6.32
C VAL A 359 6.49 1.30 6.04
N ASP A 360 5.90 1.00 4.89
CA ASP A 360 5.52 -0.35 4.49
C ASP A 360 6.75 -1.18 4.09
N MET A 361 7.20 -2.05 5.00
CA MET A 361 8.35 -2.92 4.78
C MET A 361 8.17 -3.88 3.60
N GLY A 362 6.93 -4.28 3.28
CA GLY A 362 6.65 -5.17 2.15
C GLY A 362 6.89 -4.52 0.79
N THR A 363 6.91 -3.18 0.76
CA THR A 363 7.35 -2.38 -0.38
C THR A 363 8.82 -1.95 -0.21
N ALA A 364 9.28 -1.68 1.02
CA ALA A 364 10.67 -1.30 1.28
C ALA A 364 11.68 -2.32 0.74
N ILE A 365 11.36 -3.61 0.88
CA ILE A 365 12.21 -4.71 0.39
C ILE A 365 12.41 -4.60 -1.13
N PRO A 366 11.38 -4.72 -1.99
CA PRO A 366 11.58 -4.65 -3.43
C PRO A 366 12.10 -3.29 -3.90
N GLN A 367 11.68 -2.16 -3.31
CA GLN A 367 12.19 -0.83 -3.70
C GLN A 367 13.70 -0.72 -3.51
N THR A 368 14.19 -1.07 -2.33
CA THR A 368 15.62 -0.97 -1.99
C THR A 368 16.45 -1.96 -2.81
N MET A 369 15.94 -3.19 -3.01
CA MET A 369 16.60 -4.20 -3.82
C MET A 369 16.70 -3.78 -5.29
N LEU A 370 15.61 -3.28 -5.88
CA LEU A 370 15.60 -2.79 -7.27
C LEU A 370 16.50 -1.58 -7.42
N TRP A 371 16.45 -0.62 -6.49
CA TRP A 371 17.34 0.53 -6.50
C TRP A 371 18.81 0.09 -6.53
N ARG A 372 19.22 -0.85 -5.67
CA ARG A 372 20.61 -1.34 -5.68
C ARG A 372 20.97 -2.02 -7.00
N LEU A 373 20.10 -2.86 -7.54
CA LEU A 373 20.33 -3.55 -8.80
C LEU A 373 20.45 -2.58 -9.97
N LEU A 374 19.47 -1.68 -10.12
CA LEU A 374 19.37 -0.73 -11.22
C LEU A 374 20.51 0.28 -11.19
N THR A 375 20.84 0.85 -10.02
CA THR A 375 22.00 1.75 -9.88
C THR A 375 23.31 1.04 -10.21
N SER A 376 23.49 -0.22 -9.79
CA SER A 376 24.69 -1.01 -10.11
C SER A 376 24.84 -1.32 -11.59
N LEU A 377 23.73 -1.31 -12.33
CA LEU A 377 23.68 -1.49 -13.79
C LEU A 377 23.71 -0.15 -14.57
N GLY A 378 23.75 0.99 -13.87
CA GLY A 378 23.69 2.31 -14.51
C GLY A 378 22.33 2.60 -15.17
N LEU A 379 21.25 2.00 -14.66
CA LEU A 379 19.87 2.19 -15.14
C LEU A 379 19.11 3.18 -14.25
N PRO A 380 18.01 3.78 -14.76
CA PRO A 380 17.06 4.53 -13.92
C PRO A 380 16.62 3.68 -12.73
N ALA A 381 16.65 4.26 -11.54
CA ALA A 381 16.48 3.54 -10.28
C ALA A 381 15.40 4.15 -9.38
N GLU A 382 14.57 5.03 -9.94
CA GLU A 382 13.40 5.57 -9.28
C GLU A 382 12.36 4.46 -9.14
N THR A 383 12.07 4.09 -7.90
CA THR A 383 11.03 3.13 -7.55
C THR A 383 9.93 3.83 -6.78
N THR A 384 8.72 3.29 -6.83
CA THR A 384 7.63 3.75 -5.97
C THR A 384 6.68 2.61 -5.67
N LEU A 385 5.84 2.83 -4.67
CA LEU A 385 4.66 1.99 -4.45
C LEU A 385 3.45 2.59 -5.14
N HIS A 386 2.41 1.79 -5.33
CA HIS A 386 1.05 2.24 -5.60
C HIS A 386 0.07 1.41 -4.78
N ASP A 387 -1.05 2.02 -4.37
CA ASP A 387 -2.22 1.23 -4.01
C ASP A 387 -2.80 0.58 -5.25
N ILE A 388 -3.20 -0.67 -5.10
CA ILE A 388 -4.09 -1.36 -6.04
C ILE A 388 -5.49 -0.81 -5.78
N ARG A 389 -5.75 0.38 -6.34
CA ARG A 389 -6.93 1.17 -6.00
C ARG A 389 -8.18 0.61 -6.67
N TRP A 390 -8.16 0.45 -8.00
CA TRP A 390 -9.32 0.04 -8.79
C TRP A 390 -8.90 -0.38 -10.21
N GLY A 391 -9.85 -0.67 -11.08
CA GLY A 391 -9.63 -0.77 -12.52
C GLY A 391 -10.95 -0.86 -13.28
N SER A 392 -10.90 -0.65 -14.59
CA SER A 392 -12.08 -0.78 -15.44
C SER A 392 -11.69 -1.09 -16.88
N GLU A 393 -12.62 -1.67 -17.64
CA GLU A 393 -12.42 -1.93 -19.06
C GLU A 393 -12.46 -0.64 -19.88
N TYR A 394 -11.56 -0.55 -20.86
CA TYR A 394 -11.58 0.45 -21.91
C TYR A 394 -11.19 -0.20 -23.23
N GLN A 395 -12.07 -0.12 -24.23
CA GLN A 395 -11.86 -0.71 -25.56
C GLN A 395 -11.45 -2.20 -25.53
N GLY A 396 -12.09 -2.99 -24.66
CA GLY A 396 -11.85 -4.43 -24.55
C GLY A 396 -10.59 -4.82 -23.77
N THR A 397 -9.91 -3.87 -23.13
CA THR A 397 -8.77 -4.13 -22.24
C THR A 397 -9.11 -3.68 -20.82
N PHE A 398 -8.86 -4.53 -19.83
CA PHE A 398 -8.94 -4.13 -18.43
C PHE A 398 -7.65 -3.41 -18.01
N TYR A 399 -7.77 -2.16 -17.57
CA TYR A 399 -6.66 -1.39 -17.02
C TYR A 399 -6.84 -1.26 -15.52
N TRP A 400 -5.79 -1.61 -14.78
CA TRP A 400 -5.64 -1.25 -13.38
C TRP A 400 -5.35 0.24 -13.25
N ASP A 401 -5.95 0.83 -12.22
CA ASP A 401 -5.76 2.19 -11.77
C ASP A 401 -4.96 2.11 -10.47
N MET A 402 -3.65 2.29 -10.59
CA MET A 402 -2.69 2.23 -9.49
C MET A 402 -2.45 3.64 -8.97
N GLU A 403 -2.81 3.91 -7.72
CA GLU A 403 -2.96 5.28 -7.21
C GLU A 403 -2.41 5.38 -5.79
N ILE A 404 -1.10 5.63 -5.66
CA ILE A 404 -0.50 5.95 -4.36
C ILE A 404 -1.13 7.21 -3.76
N SER A 405 -1.20 7.28 -2.44
CA SER A 405 -1.90 8.30 -1.67
C SER A 405 -1.30 9.72 -1.69
N GLY A 406 -0.63 10.13 -2.78
CA GLY A 406 -0.23 11.51 -3.04
C GLY A 406 1.23 11.71 -3.45
N SER A 407 2.11 10.72 -3.27
CA SER A 407 3.54 10.87 -3.53
C SER A 407 4.02 9.99 -4.69
N VAL A 408 4.76 10.56 -5.66
CA VAL A 408 5.35 9.75 -6.73
C VAL A 408 6.64 10.42 -7.21
N PRO A 409 7.68 9.66 -7.60
CA PRO A 409 8.82 10.24 -8.29
C PRO A 409 8.41 10.91 -9.59
N PHE A 410 8.98 12.08 -9.90
CA PHE A 410 8.63 12.83 -11.10
C PHE A 410 8.90 12.02 -12.38
N GLU A 411 9.92 11.16 -12.38
CA GLU A 411 10.27 10.27 -13.49
C GLU A 411 9.17 9.28 -13.85
N HIS A 412 8.21 9.01 -12.95
CA HIS A 412 7.09 8.12 -13.20
C HIS A 412 5.90 8.85 -13.84
N LEU A 413 5.94 10.18 -13.94
CA LEU A 413 4.91 11.00 -14.54
C LEU A 413 5.22 11.36 -16.00
N LYS A 414 4.17 11.37 -16.83
CA LYS A 414 4.20 11.94 -18.17
C LYS A 414 4.62 13.41 -18.08
N GLY A 415 5.76 13.75 -18.68
CA GLY A 415 6.29 15.12 -18.67
C GLY A 415 7.14 15.49 -17.44
N GLY A 416 7.43 14.53 -16.54
CA GLY A 416 8.28 14.77 -15.38
C GLY A 416 7.70 15.83 -14.44
N ILE A 417 8.57 16.68 -13.89
CA ILE A 417 8.20 17.82 -13.05
C ILE A 417 7.15 18.72 -13.73
N LYS A 418 7.25 18.93 -15.05
CA LYS A 418 6.31 19.76 -15.83
C LYS A 418 4.92 19.15 -15.97
N GLY A 419 4.83 17.83 -15.85
CA GLY A 419 3.57 17.10 -15.85
C GLY A 419 2.91 17.03 -14.47
N ALA A 420 3.63 17.44 -13.41
CA ALA A 420 3.14 17.37 -12.05
C ALA A 420 2.33 18.62 -11.67
N THR A 421 1.21 18.38 -10.97
CA THR A 421 0.42 19.42 -10.33
C THR A 421 0.31 19.15 -8.83
N GLY A 422 0.64 20.16 -8.02
CA GLY A 422 0.44 20.13 -6.59
C GLY A 422 -0.98 20.55 -6.21
N TYR A 423 -1.78 19.60 -5.72
CA TYR A 423 -3.07 19.87 -5.10
C TYR A 423 -2.96 19.78 -3.58
N ARG A 424 -3.86 20.44 -2.86
CA ARG A 424 -4.01 20.21 -1.43
C ARG A 424 -4.50 18.78 -1.21
N GLN A 425 -3.83 18.03 -0.34
CA GLN A 425 -4.34 16.74 0.13
C GLN A 425 -5.80 16.86 0.65
N PRO A 426 -6.65 15.82 0.54
CA PRO A 426 -8.03 15.87 1.02
C PRO A 426 -8.15 16.12 2.53
N PRO A 427 -8.96 17.10 2.99
CA PRO A 427 -9.08 17.46 4.40
C PRO A 427 -9.55 16.33 5.33
N MET A 428 -10.34 15.39 4.81
CA MET A 428 -10.86 14.26 5.59
C MET A 428 -9.76 13.33 6.12
N PHE A 429 -8.64 13.25 5.40
CA PHE A 429 -7.49 12.41 5.76
C PHE A 429 -6.34 13.24 6.32
N PHE A 430 -6.14 14.45 5.77
CA PHE A 430 -4.98 15.31 6.01
C PHE A 430 -5.43 16.70 6.47
N PRO A 431 -5.67 16.90 7.79
CA PRO A 431 -6.23 18.16 8.30
C PRO A 431 -5.28 19.35 8.05
N LYS A 432 -3.96 19.13 8.11
CA LYS A 432 -2.92 20.13 7.82
C LYS A 432 -2.62 20.33 6.34
N GLY A 433 -3.32 19.64 5.44
CA GLY A 433 -3.11 19.73 3.98
C GLY A 433 -1.70 19.30 3.58
N GLY A 434 -1.07 20.03 2.66
CA GLY A 434 0.17 19.63 1.99
C GLY A 434 -0.06 19.36 0.51
N SER A 435 0.96 19.62 -0.31
CA SER A 435 0.92 19.34 -1.75
C SER A 435 1.05 17.85 -2.00
N THR A 436 0.21 17.33 -2.87
CA THR A 436 0.46 16.07 -3.57
C THR A 436 1.45 16.29 -4.73
N ILE A 437 1.86 15.20 -5.36
CA ILE A 437 2.48 15.18 -6.70
C ILE A 437 1.50 14.45 -7.61
N ALA A 438 0.50 15.16 -8.13
CA ALA A 438 -0.51 14.57 -9.02
C ALA A 438 -0.05 14.63 -10.49
N GLY A 439 -0.44 13.62 -11.27
CA GLY A 439 -0.18 13.57 -12.71
C GLY A 439 -0.60 12.23 -13.31
N GLN A 440 -0.55 12.14 -14.63
CA GLN A 440 -0.72 10.88 -15.37
C GLN A 440 0.60 10.11 -15.35
N GLY A 441 0.57 8.83 -14.98
CA GLY A 441 1.72 7.94 -15.13
C GLY A 441 2.20 7.88 -16.58
N LYS A 442 3.52 7.89 -16.80
CA LYS A 442 4.09 7.80 -18.16
C LYS A 442 3.87 6.42 -18.76
N ALA A 443 3.80 6.32 -20.08
CA ALA A 443 3.77 5.01 -20.74
C ALA A 443 5.15 4.33 -20.64
N GLY A 444 5.18 3.01 -20.45
CA GLY A 444 6.42 2.25 -20.41
C GLY A 444 6.31 0.87 -19.79
N ARG A 445 7.33 0.04 -20.00
CA ARG A 445 7.42 -1.30 -19.42
C ARG A 445 7.73 -1.24 -17.94
N LEU A 446 7.03 -2.06 -17.18
CA LEU A 446 7.12 -2.15 -15.73
C LEU A 446 7.70 -3.50 -15.32
N LEU A 447 8.59 -3.46 -14.34
CA LEU A 447 8.81 -4.57 -13.41
C LEU A 447 8.10 -4.20 -12.12
N TRP A 448 7.24 -5.08 -11.62
CA TRP A 448 6.56 -4.90 -10.35
C TRP A 448 6.91 -6.01 -9.36
N ALA A 449 6.84 -5.67 -8.08
CA ALA A 449 7.08 -6.63 -7.01
C ALA A 449 6.30 -6.31 -5.73
N ARG A 450 6.11 -7.33 -4.89
CA ARG A 450 5.58 -7.18 -3.54
C ARG A 450 6.12 -8.26 -2.61
N ALA A 451 6.71 -7.85 -1.50
CA ALA A 451 7.03 -8.76 -0.41
C ALA A 451 5.84 -8.92 0.57
N HIS A 452 5.68 -10.12 1.10
CA HIS A 452 4.90 -10.40 2.31
C HIS A 452 5.70 -11.38 3.18
N TYR A 453 5.22 -11.65 4.39
CA TYR A 453 5.87 -12.60 5.30
C TYR A 453 4.90 -13.63 5.85
N GLN A 454 5.44 -14.78 6.24
CA GLN A 454 4.74 -15.80 7.03
C GLN A 454 5.73 -16.35 8.06
N GLY A 455 5.44 -16.15 9.35
CA GLY A 455 6.46 -16.35 10.37
C GLY A 455 7.65 -15.42 10.11
N THR A 456 8.85 -15.96 9.91
CA THR A 456 10.04 -15.18 9.55
C THR A 456 10.42 -15.28 8.07
N ASP A 457 9.69 -16.07 7.28
CA ASP A 457 9.98 -16.24 5.86
C ASP A 457 9.52 -15.01 5.08
N VAL A 458 10.39 -14.49 4.22
CA VAL A 458 10.06 -13.43 3.27
C VAL A 458 9.69 -14.06 1.93
N ILE A 459 8.54 -13.68 1.39
CA ILE A 459 8.02 -14.19 0.13
C ILE A 459 7.79 -13.01 -0.82
N MET A 460 8.39 -13.05 -2.01
CA MET A 460 8.29 -12.02 -3.03
C MET A 460 7.43 -12.50 -4.20
N HIS A 461 6.38 -11.74 -4.52
CA HIS A 461 5.70 -11.82 -5.80
C HIS A 461 6.40 -10.87 -6.78
N ILE A 462 6.74 -11.34 -7.98
CA ILE A 462 7.42 -10.54 -9.01
C ILE A 462 6.69 -10.73 -10.34
N GLY A 463 6.49 -9.66 -11.10
CA GLY A 463 5.96 -9.76 -12.45
C GLY A 463 6.32 -8.56 -13.32
N THR A 464 5.79 -8.56 -14.52
CA THR A 464 5.97 -7.48 -15.51
C THR A 464 4.63 -6.91 -15.95
N GLY A 465 4.66 -5.73 -16.57
CA GLY A 465 3.46 -5.07 -17.08
C GLY A 465 3.76 -3.90 -18.00
N MET A 466 2.70 -3.19 -18.40
CA MET A 466 2.77 -2.01 -19.25
C MET A 466 1.98 -0.87 -18.62
N ALA A 467 2.66 0.22 -18.27
CA ALA A 467 2.04 1.50 -18.00
C ALA A 467 1.58 2.14 -19.31
N VAL A 468 0.40 2.77 -19.30
CA VAL A 468 -0.19 3.38 -20.48
C VAL A 468 -0.66 4.80 -20.22
N GLU A 469 -0.46 5.65 -21.22
CA GLU A 469 -1.06 6.99 -21.28
C GLU A 469 -2.41 6.88 -21.99
N LEU A 470 -3.50 6.88 -21.21
CA LEU A 470 -4.84 6.88 -21.76
C LEU A 470 -5.20 8.25 -22.36
N PRO A 471 -6.09 8.30 -23.38
CA PRO A 471 -6.60 9.57 -23.90
C PRO A 471 -7.18 10.44 -22.78
N GLU A 472 -6.97 11.75 -22.89
CA GLU A 472 -7.31 12.73 -21.83
C GLU A 472 -8.70 12.53 -21.22
N ALA A 473 -9.73 12.32 -22.05
CA ALA A 473 -11.10 12.14 -21.59
C ALA A 473 -11.28 10.87 -20.73
N GLU A 474 -10.59 9.78 -21.07
CA GLU A 474 -10.65 8.53 -20.30
C GLU A 474 -9.82 8.62 -19.02
N PHE A 475 -8.64 9.25 -19.09
CA PHE A 475 -7.84 9.52 -17.91
C PHE A 475 -8.60 10.38 -16.89
N GLU A 476 -9.22 11.47 -17.34
CA GLU A 476 -10.00 12.36 -16.49
C GLU A 476 -11.24 11.67 -15.89
N ARG A 477 -11.89 10.76 -16.64
CA ARG A 477 -12.99 9.94 -16.11
C ARG A 477 -12.52 9.08 -14.93
N ARG A 478 -11.39 8.39 -15.08
CA ARG A 478 -10.83 7.50 -14.05
C ARG A 478 -10.37 8.29 -12.84
N ARG A 479 -9.67 9.40 -13.06
CA ARG A 479 -9.21 10.31 -12.00
C ARG A 479 -10.37 10.87 -11.16
N ARG A 480 -11.54 11.12 -11.76
CA ARG A 480 -12.77 11.52 -11.04
C ARG A 480 -13.48 10.37 -10.33
N ALA A 481 -13.20 9.13 -10.74
CA ALA A 481 -13.75 7.93 -10.12
C ALA A 481 -12.88 7.41 -8.96
N THR A 482 -11.76 8.05 -8.66
CA THR A 482 -10.83 7.73 -7.58
C THR A 482 -10.53 8.98 -6.73
N ASN A 483 -9.28 9.20 -6.30
CA ASN A 483 -8.87 10.43 -5.62
C ASN A 483 -8.22 11.43 -6.59
N TYR A 484 -8.96 12.48 -6.95
CA TYR A 484 -8.54 13.43 -7.99
C TYR A 484 -7.18 14.09 -7.73
N GLU A 485 -6.86 14.33 -6.47
CA GLU A 485 -5.63 14.99 -6.03
C GLU A 485 -4.38 14.09 -6.10
N TRP A 486 -4.53 12.79 -6.37
CA TRP A 486 -3.44 11.82 -6.34
C TRP A 486 -2.89 11.51 -7.74
N PRO A 487 -1.65 11.01 -7.84
CA PRO A 487 -1.09 10.52 -9.10
C PRO A 487 -1.75 9.21 -9.51
N LEU A 488 -2.12 9.12 -10.79
CA LEU A 488 -2.83 7.96 -11.33
C LEU A 488 -2.00 7.29 -12.43
N LEU A 489 -1.62 6.05 -12.18
CA LEU A 489 -0.96 5.16 -13.13
C LEU A 489 -1.97 4.16 -13.69
N ASN A 490 -2.26 4.24 -14.98
CA ASN A 490 -3.04 3.21 -15.66
C ASN A 490 -2.10 2.15 -16.21
N CYS A 491 -2.35 0.86 -15.95
CA CYS A 491 -1.49 -0.21 -16.42
C CYS A 491 -2.20 -1.54 -16.67
N THR A 492 -1.57 -2.39 -17.48
CA THR A 492 -1.84 -3.84 -17.56
C THR A 492 -0.70 -4.63 -16.91
N LEU A 493 -1.00 -5.83 -16.43
CA LEU A 493 -0.04 -6.77 -15.88
C LEU A 493 0.04 -7.98 -16.81
N ASP A 494 1.24 -8.39 -17.22
CA ASP A 494 1.41 -9.40 -18.28
C ASP A 494 0.95 -10.78 -17.80
N GLY A 495 -0.06 -11.36 -18.45
CA GLY A 495 -0.62 -12.66 -18.10
C GLY A 495 -1.30 -12.72 -16.73
N VAL A 496 -1.68 -11.57 -16.15
CA VAL A 496 -2.38 -11.50 -14.86
C VAL A 496 -3.72 -10.77 -15.04
N THR A 497 -4.82 -11.49 -14.82
CA THR A 497 -6.16 -10.90 -14.91
C THR A 497 -6.51 -10.07 -13.67
N ARG A 498 -7.64 -9.34 -13.74
CA ARG A 498 -8.22 -8.65 -12.56
C ARG A 498 -8.37 -9.61 -11.38
N ASP A 499 -8.97 -10.77 -11.64
CA ASP A 499 -9.37 -11.71 -10.61
C ASP A 499 -8.18 -12.52 -10.08
N ASP A 500 -7.15 -12.76 -10.90
CA ASP A 500 -5.88 -13.34 -10.45
C ASP A 500 -5.22 -12.47 -9.36
N LEU A 501 -5.09 -11.16 -9.62
CA LEU A 501 -4.45 -10.25 -8.67
C LEU A 501 -5.27 -10.19 -7.36
N MET A 502 -6.60 -10.03 -7.46
CA MET A 502 -7.49 -9.99 -6.30
C MET A 502 -7.45 -11.28 -5.46
N ALA A 503 -7.32 -12.44 -6.12
CA ALA A 503 -7.24 -13.73 -5.47
C ALA A 503 -5.93 -13.95 -4.70
N GLY A 504 -4.79 -13.60 -5.29
CA GLY A 504 -3.48 -14.05 -4.82
C GLY A 504 -2.60 -12.98 -4.17
N HIS A 505 -2.81 -11.70 -4.47
CA HIS A 505 -1.96 -10.63 -3.97
C HIS A 505 -2.12 -10.43 -2.46
N GLN A 506 -1.02 -10.17 -1.75
CA GLN A 506 -0.96 -10.19 -0.28
C GLN A 506 -0.72 -8.81 0.33
N SER A 507 -1.22 -7.75 -0.31
CA SER A 507 -1.17 -6.39 0.21
C SER A 507 -2.09 -5.45 -0.57
N ASN A 508 -2.45 -4.30 0.01
CA ASN A 508 -3.01 -3.20 -0.75
C ASN A 508 -1.99 -2.55 -1.70
N HIS A 509 -0.69 -2.61 -1.38
CA HIS A 509 0.36 -1.98 -2.17
C HIS A 509 1.05 -2.90 -3.18
N ILE A 510 1.60 -2.31 -4.22
CA ILE A 510 2.49 -2.93 -5.22
C ILE A 510 3.66 -1.99 -5.51
N THR A 511 4.89 -2.51 -5.59
CA THR A 511 6.07 -1.72 -5.98
C THR A 511 6.26 -1.78 -7.48
N VAL A 512 6.62 -0.65 -8.11
CA VAL A 512 6.91 -0.57 -9.54
C VAL A 512 8.24 0.13 -9.83
N ALA A 513 8.91 -0.33 -10.88
CA ALA A 513 10.05 0.32 -11.50
C ALA A 513 9.90 0.26 -13.03
N TYR A 514 10.28 1.35 -13.71
CA TYR A 514 10.35 1.36 -15.17
C TYR A 514 11.66 0.72 -15.62
N VAL A 515 11.57 -0.20 -16.58
CA VAL A 515 12.72 -0.84 -17.20
C VAL A 515 12.48 -0.88 -18.70
N ASP A 516 13.44 -0.42 -19.51
CA ASP A 516 13.30 -0.46 -20.96
C ASP A 516 13.07 -1.90 -21.46
N ASP A 517 12.27 -2.04 -22.52
CA ASP A 517 11.81 -3.34 -23.01
C ASP A 517 12.98 -4.28 -23.39
N ASP A 518 14.03 -3.74 -24.01
CA ASP A 518 15.24 -4.47 -24.40
C ASP A 518 16.08 -4.97 -23.21
N LYS A 519 15.83 -4.43 -22.01
CA LYS A 519 16.54 -4.76 -20.76
C LYS A 519 15.67 -5.56 -19.79
N LEU A 520 14.35 -5.59 -20.00
CA LEU A 520 13.38 -6.14 -19.06
C LEU A 520 13.68 -7.59 -18.67
N ALA A 521 13.97 -8.44 -19.65
CA ALA A 521 14.28 -9.85 -19.40
C ALA A 521 15.54 -10.02 -18.54
N PHE A 522 16.60 -9.26 -18.85
CA PHE A 522 17.85 -9.30 -18.09
C PHE A 522 17.64 -8.83 -16.64
N VAL A 523 16.97 -7.69 -16.45
CA VAL A 523 16.71 -7.14 -15.11
C VAL A 523 15.81 -8.06 -14.29
N LEU A 524 14.77 -8.65 -14.89
CA LEU A 524 13.91 -9.62 -14.20
C LEU A 524 14.69 -10.85 -13.74
N GLN A 525 15.51 -11.45 -14.60
CA GLN A 525 16.34 -12.60 -14.24
C GLN A 525 17.33 -12.26 -13.11
N ALA A 526 17.98 -11.11 -13.20
CA ALA A 526 18.89 -10.63 -12.16
C ALA A 526 18.16 -10.38 -10.84
N PHE A 527 16.98 -9.77 -10.87
CA PHE A 527 16.19 -9.48 -9.68
C PHE A 527 15.66 -10.75 -9.00
N VAL A 528 15.21 -11.74 -9.77
CA VAL A 528 14.83 -13.06 -9.25
C VAL A 528 16.03 -13.75 -8.59
N ALA A 529 17.19 -13.78 -9.26
CA ALA A 529 18.39 -14.41 -8.71
C ALA A 529 18.92 -13.68 -7.47
N GLN A 530 18.81 -12.34 -7.42
CA GLN A 530 19.10 -11.53 -6.25
C GLN A 530 18.22 -11.93 -5.07
N ALA A 531 16.91 -12.00 -5.26
CA ALA A 531 15.96 -12.40 -4.21
C ALA A 531 16.27 -13.81 -3.67
N LEU A 532 16.48 -14.79 -4.56
CA LEU A 532 16.85 -16.16 -4.17
C LEU A 532 18.17 -16.21 -3.39
N THR A 533 19.15 -15.38 -3.75
CA THR A 533 20.44 -15.29 -3.06
C THR A 533 20.31 -14.72 -1.65
N GLN A 534 19.35 -13.83 -1.44
CA GLN A 534 19.02 -13.26 -0.12
C GLN A 534 18.12 -14.18 0.73
N GLY A 535 17.83 -15.41 0.27
CA GLY A 535 16.98 -16.37 0.99
C GLY A 535 15.47 -16.07 0.89
N ILE A 536 15.06 -15.19 -0.02
CA ILE A 536 13.65 -14.84 -0.24
C ILE A 536 12.99 -15.92 -1.11
N GLN A 537 11.80 -16.37 -0.71
CA GLN A 537 10.98 -17.27 -1.53
C GLN A 537 10.34 -16.49 -2.68
N VAL A 538 10.55 -16.92 -3.93
CA VAL A 538 10.11 -16.18 -5.11
C VAL A 538 8.93 -16.86 -5.78
N LYS A 539 7.88 -16.08 -6.08
CA LYS A 539 6.79 -16.46 -6.98
C LYS A 539 6.72 -15.46 -8.13
N VAL A 540 6.86 -15.94 -9.36
CA VAL A 540 6.75 -15.12 -10.57
C VAL A 540 5.33 -15.20 -11.13
N ALA A 541 4.77 -14.04 -11.45
CA ALA A 541 3.38 -13.86 -11.84
C ALA A 541 3.20 -13.83 -13.36
N GLY A 542 2.15 -14.50 -13.84
CA GLY A 542 1.68 -14.42 -15.22
C GLY A 542 2.76 -14.78 -16.24
N ASP A 543 2.86 -13.98 -17.30
CA ASP A 543 3.75 -14.25 -18.43
C ASP A 543 5.23 -13.99 -18.13
N ALA A 544 5.54 -13.32 -17.03
CA ALA A 544 6.92 -13.04 -16.61
C ALA A 544 7.73 -14.33 -16.39
N ILE A 545 7.07 -15.46 -16.09
CA ILE A 545 7.74 -16.76 -15.94
C ILE A 545 8.45 -17.21 -17.24
N ASN A 546 7.95 -16.78 -18.40
CA ASN A 546 8.52 -17.14 -19.69
C ASN A 546 9.88 -16.48 -19.97
N LEU A 547 10.28 -15.54 -19.11
CA LEU A 547 11.55 -14.81 -19.20
C LEU A 547 12.66 -15.42 -18.33
N LEU A 548 12.41 -16.53 -17.60
CA LEU A 548 13.37 -17.16 -16.68
C LEU A 548 14.15 -18.38 -17.20
#